data_AF-A0A1I0C3I8-F1
#
_entry.id   AF-A0A1I0C3I8-F1
#
_cell.length_a   1.000
_cell.length_b   1.000
_cell.length_c   1.000
_cell.angle_alpha   90.00
_cell.angle_beta   90.00
_cell.angle_gamma   90.00
#
_symmetry.space_group_name_H-M   'P 1'
#
loop_
_entity.id
_entity.type
_entity.pdbx_description
1 polymer ?
#
loop_
_entity_poly.entity_id
_entity_poly.type
_entity_poly.pdbx_seq_one_letter_code
_entity_poly.pdbx_strand_id
1 'polypeptide(L)'
;MTDRRRRWGRDATRALQSWTFWLLIVLVGLLAGDLISEGPERITAAYLVARVVVFGGGWLGGVFVIRWLARRAADDSRGADDGGT
;
A
#
# COMPACT_ATOMS: atom_id res chain seq x y z
N MET A 1 -24.73 -13.63 5.17
CA MET A 1 -23.54 -13.02 5.83
C MET A 1 -22.20 -13.27 5.11
N THR A 2 -21.98 -14.39 4.41
CA THR A 2 -20.70 -14.73 3.75
C THR A 2 -20.31 -13.84 2.56
N ASP A 3 -21.29 -13.24 1.88
CA ASP A 3 -21.08 -12.46 0.66
C ASP A 3 -20.54 -11.02 0.88
N ARG A 4 -20.84 -10.39 2.02
CA ARG A 4 -20.28 -9.06 2.39
C ARG A 4 -18.79 -9.19 2.75
N ARG A 5 -18.41 -10.20 3.54
CA ARG A 5 -17.00 -10.48 3.88
C ARG A 5 -16.15 -10.79 2.66
N ARG A 6 -16.66 -11.56 1.68
CA ARG A 6 -15.94 -11.86 0.43
C ARG A 6 -15.78 -10.65 -0.49
N ARG A 7 -16.75 -9.73 -0.51
CA ARG A 7 -16.62 -8.44 -1.22
C ARG A 7 -15.57 -7.54 -0.56
N TRP A 8 -15.64 -7.41 0.75
CA TRP A 8 -14.67 -6.66 1.56
C TRP A 8 -13.22 -7.14 1.41
N GLY A 9 -13.02 -8.46 1.41
CA GLY A 9 -11.70 -9.05 1.13
C GLY A 9 -11.17 -8.66 -0.25
N ARG A 10 -12.03 -8.61 -1.28
CA ARG A 10 -11.63 -8.19 -2.63
C ARG A 10 -11.30 -6.70 -2.72
N ASP A 11 -12.03 -5.85 -2.02
CA ASP A 11 -11.79 -4.40 -2.04
C ASP A 11 -10.49 -4.03 -1.30
N ALA A 12 -10.20 -4.71 -0.19
CA ALA A 12 -8.92 -4.58 0.50
C ALA A 12 -7.74 -5.09 -0.35
N THR A 13 -7.91 -6.22 -1.06
CA THR A 13 -6.88 -6.74 -1.98
C THR A 13 -6.67 -5.80 -3.16
N ARG A 14 -7.73 -5.22 -3.74
CA ARG A 14 -7.62 -4.22 -4.81
C ARG A 14 -6.94 -2.94 -4.33
N ALA A 15 -7.27 -2.48 -3.12
CA ALA A 15 -6.61 -1.32 -2.51
C ALA A 15 -5.11 -1.59 -2.31
N LEU A 16 -4.74 -2.78 -1.82
CA LEU A 16 -3.35 -3.19 -1.65
C LEU A 16 -2.61 -3.30 -2.99
N GLN A 17 -3.25 -3.86 -4.01
CA GLN A 17 -2.69 -3.97 -5.35
C GLN A 17 -2.49 -2.59 -5.99
N SER A 18 -3.50 -1.72 -5.92
CA SER A 18 -3.42 -0.33 -6.39
C SER A 18 -2.32 0.44 -5.66
N TRP A 19 -2.24 0.30 -4.33
CA TRP A 19 -1.19 0.89 -3.52
C TRP A 19 0.21 0.43 -3.95
N THR A 20 0.39 -0.88 -4.10
CA THR A 20 1.67 -1.46 -4.53
C THR A 20 2.04 -0.99 -5.94
N PHE A 21 1.06 -0.94 -6.86
CA PHE A 21 1.26 -0.50 -8.23
C PHE A 21 1.71 0.97 -8.30
N TRP A 22 1.02 1.87 -7.60
CA TRP A 22 1.41 3.28 -7.55
C TRP A 22 2.78 3.50 -6.93
N LEU A 23 3.08 2.77 -5.86
CA LEU A 23 4.37 2.86 -5.18
C LEU A 23 5.52 2.38 -6.09
N LEU A 24 5.29 1.34 -6.89
CA LEU A 24 6.25 0.89 -7.91
C LEU A 24 6.43 1.91 -9.03
N ILE A 25 5.36 2.54 -9.52
CA ILE A 25 5.46 3.60 -10.53
C ILE A 25 6.33 4.74 -10.03
N VAL A 26 6.09 5.21 -8.81
CA VAL A 26 6.88 6.29 -8.21
C VAL A 26 8.35 5.86 -8.04
N LEU A 27 8.59 4.65 -7.54
CA LEU A 27 9.95 4.12 -7.38
C LEU A 27 10.71 4.08 -8.70
N VAL A 28 10.10 3.51 -9.75
CA VAL A 28 10.72 3.39 -11.07
C VAL A 28 10.91 4.77 -11.71
N GLY A 29 9.93 5.66 -11.59
CA GLY A 29 10.02 7.03 -12.10
C GLY A 29 11.17 7.81 -11.47
N LEU A 30 11.33 7.71 -10.15
CA LEU A 30 12.48 8.32 -9.47
C LEU A 30 13.79 7.63 -9.85
N LEU A 31 13.84 6.31 -10.05
CA LEU A 31 15.07 5.63 -10.47
C LEU A 31 15.50 6.05 -11.87
N ALA A 32 14.54 6.17 -12.80
CA ALA A 32 14.79 6.68 -14.13
C ALA A 32 15.21 8.16 -14.10
N GLY A 33 14.58 8.97 -13.25
CA GLY A 33 14.94 10.38 -13.05
C GLY A 33 16.37 10.57 -12.56
N ASP A 34 16.78 9.82 -11.54
CA ASP A 34 18.15 9.85 -11.03
C ASP A 34 19.15 9.33 -12.07
N LEU A 35 18.82 8.28 -12.83
CA LEU A 35 19.66 7.77 -13.91
C LEU A 35 19.92 8.83 -15.00
N ILE A 36 18.89 9.58 -15.39
CA ILE A 36 18.98 10.63 -16.42
C ILE A 36 19.74 11.85 -15.89
N SER A 37 19.51 12.22 -14.63
CA SER A 37 20.00 13.48 -14.07
C SER A 37 21.41 13.39 -13.51
N GLU A 38 21.74 12.27 -12.87
CA GLU A 38 22.98 12.09 -12.13
C GLU A 38 23.96 11.10 -12.79
N GLY A 39 23.51 10.34 -13.78
CA GLY A 39 24.29 9.33 -14.48
C GLY A 39 24.35 7.97 -13.73
N PRO A 40 24.64 6.87 -14.45
CA PRO A 40 24.62 5.51 -13.90
C PRO A 40 25.68 5.28 -12.82
N GLU A 41 26.81 6.01 -12.84
CA GLU A 41 27.88 5.89 -11.85
C GLU A 41 27.46 6.15 -10.40
N ARG A 42 26.36 6.88 -10.16
CA ARG A 42 25.86 7.16 -8.80
C ARG A 42 24.92 6.10 -8.23
N ILE A 43 24.44 5.17 -9.06
CA ILE A 43 23.56 4.07 -8.62
C ILE A 43 24.41 2.98 -7.96
N THR A 44 24.83 3.25 -6.72
CA THR A 44 25.56 2.30 -5.89
C THR A 44 24.62 1.31 -5.21
N ALA A 45 25.18 0.18 -4.74
CA ALA A 45 24.43 -0.79 -3.95
C ALA A 45 23.81 -0.14 -2.69
N ALA A 46 24.54 0.76 -2.01
CA ALA A 46 24.05 1.47 -0.83
C ALA A 46 22.84 2.35 -1.15
N TYR A 47 22.87 3.05 -2.28
CA TYR A 47 21.76 3.86 -2.76
C TYR A 47 20.51 3.02 -3.08
N LEU A 48 20.68 1.87 -3.74
CA LEU A 48 19.57 0.94 -4.02
C LEU A 48 18.97 0.37 -2.73
N VAL A 49 19.82 -0.01 -1.77
CA VAL A 49 19.37 -0.49 -0.46
C VAL A 49 18.60 0.59 0.28
N ALA A 50 19.08 1.84 0.29
CA ALA A 50 18.38 2.95 0.91
C ALA A 50 16.98 3.16 0.30
N ARG A 51 16.85 3.09 -1.05
CA ARG A 51 15.55 3.17 -1.71
C ARG A 51 14.65 1.98 -1.37
N VAL A 52 15.16 0.76 -1.33
CA VAL A 52 14.39 -0.41 -0.90
C VAL A 52 13.90 -0.26 0.54
N VAL A 53 14.72 0.27 1.45
CA VAL A 53 14.32 0.50 2.84
C VAL A 53 13.22 1.57 2.94
N VAL A 54 13.39 2.70 2.26
CA VAL A 54 12.41 3.80 2.27
C VAL A 54 11.09 3.35 1.66
N PHE A 55 11.12 2.76 0.47
CA PHE A 55 9.92 2.30 -0.22
C PHE A 55 9.29 1.08 0.45
N GLY A 56 10.09 0.18 1.01
CA GLY A 56 9.61 -0.94 1.83
C GLY A 56 8.90 -0.45 3.09
N GLY A 57 9.45 0.55 3.77
CA GLY A 57 8.82 1.21 4.92
C GLY A 57 7.50 1.89 4.54
N GLY A 58 7.50 2.67 3.44
CA GLY A 58 6.29 3.27 2.90
C GLY A 58 5.22 2.24 2.53
N TRP A 59 5.64 1.13 1.89
CA TRP A 59 4.76 0.03 1.54
C TRP A 59 4.10 -0.58 2.78
N LEU A 60 4.89 -0.93 3.79
CA LEU A 60 4.40 -1.45 5.08
C LEU A 60 3.45 -0.48 5.78
N GLY A 61 3.76 0.82 5.76
CA GLY A 61 2.89 1.86 6.29
C GLY A 61 1.52 1.87 5.60
N GLY A 62 1.50 1.85 4.27
CA GLY A 62 0.25 1.80 3.51
C GLY A 62 -0.53 0.50 3.72
N VAL A 63 0.14 -0.66 3.83
CA VAL A 63 -0.50 -1.93 4.21
C VAL A 63 -1.16 -1.80 5.58
N PHE A 64 -0.47 -1.22 6.56
CA PHE A 64 -1.01 -1.03 7.91
C PHE A 64 -2.25 -0.13 7.90
N VAL A 65 -2.22 0.99 7.16
CA VAL A 65 -3.37 1.89 7.01
C VAL A 65 -4.56 1.19 6.36
N ILE A 66 -4.35 0.48 5.24
CA ILE A 66 -5.43 -0.27 4.56
C ILE A 66 -6.00 -1.33 5.49
N ARG A 67 -5.15 -2.06 6.22
CA ARG A 67 -5.57 -3.06 7.21
C ARG A 67 -6.37 -2.44 8.34
N TRP A 68 -5.97 -1.26 8.82
CA TRP A 68 -6.63 -0.53 9.89
C TRP A 68 -7.99 0.01 9.46
N LEU A 69 -8.07 0.66 8.29
CA LEU A 69 -9.34 1.10 7.70
C LEU A 69 -10.27 -0.09 7.47
N ALA A 70 -9.73 -1.22 7.00
CA ALA A 70 -10.50 -2.43 6.78
C ALA A 70 -11.08 -3.02 8.09
N ARG A 71 -10.40 -2.84 9.23
CA ARG A 71 -10.92 -3.24 10.54
C ARG A 71 -12.00 -2.29 11.02
N ARG A 72 -11.72 -0.99 10.96
CA ARG A 72 -12.61 0.05 11.50
C ARG A 72 -14.00 0.01 10.87
N ALA A 73 -14.08 -0.12 9.56
CA ALA A 73 -15.36 -0.18 8.88
C ALA A 73 -16.06 -1.55 8.98
N ALA A 74 -15.35 -2.62 9.36
CA ALA A 74 -15.98 -3.87 9.78
C ALA A 74 -16.64 -3.76 11.17
N ASP A 75 -16.13 -2.89 12.04
CA ASP A 75 -16.70 -2.63 13.37
C ASP A 75 -17.91 -1.69 13.28
N ASP A 76 -17.86 -0.65 12.42
CA ASP A 76 -19.01 0.22 12.11
C ASP A 76 -20.20 -0.59 11.53
N SER A 77 -19.90 -1.63 10.75
CA SER A 77 -20.93 -2.52 10.18
C SER A 77 -21.64 -3.38 11.23
N ARG A 78 -21.00 -3.65 12.38
CA ARG A 78 -21.60 -4.45 13.47
C ARG A 78 -22.45 -3.59 14.41
N GLY A 79 -22.00 -2.37 14.72
CA GLY A 79 -22.77 -1.43 15.54
C GLY A 79 -24.12 -1.04 14.92
N ALA A 80 -24.24 -1.07 13.58
CA ALA A 80 -25.49 -0.79 12.88
C ALA A 80 -26.52 -1.94 12.93
N ASP A 81 -26.07 -3.20 13.05
CA ASP A 81 -26.96 -4.37 13.14
C ASP A 81 -27.45 -4.60 14.59
N ASP A 82 -26.68 -4.16 15.60
CA ASP A 82 -26.99 -4.36 17.02
C ASP A 82 -27.81 -3.22 17.66
N GLY A 83 -27.91 -2.05 16.99
CA GLY A 83 -28.68 -0.88 17.45
C GLY A 83 -30.14 -0.84 16.98
N GLY A 84 -30.59 -1.85 16.25
CA GLY A 84 -31.96 -1.99 15.77
C GLY A 84 -32.79 -2.93 16.65
N THR A 85 -33.01 -2.58 17.91
CA THR A 85 -34.06 -3.15 18.77
C THR A 85 -34.88 -2.04 19.40
#